data_AF-A0A1S3JG85-F1
#
_entry.id   AF-A0A1S3JG85-F1
#
_cell.length_a   1.000
_cell.length_b   1.000
_cell.length_c   1.000
_cell.angle_alpha   90.00
_cell.angle_beta   90.00
_cell.angle_gamma   90.00
#
_symmetry.space_group_name_H-M   'P 1'
#
loop_
_entity.id
_entity.type
_entity.pdbx_description
1 polymer ?
#
loop_
_entity_poly.entity_id
_entity_poly.type
_entity_poly.pdbx_seq_one_letter_code
_entity_poly.pdbx_strand_id
1 'polypeptide(L)'
;MSKAPPQKDPTNFVHQNAIHRETILKETKHQKLYTNYSINPYNKMHAITGKPNSMHDTDEGEEDEHFLKVIKRAHMEPVRKNTFPQTEAEEIGWITKPMIDTDRSDRRLYFPRQNSEITKYMDALWRYKEQTENLN
;
A
#
# COMPACT_ATOMS: atom_id res chain seq x y z
N MET A 1 10.49 -66.65 -12.70
CA MET A 1 9.06 -66.61 -12.34
C MET A 1 8.86 -65.51 -11.30
N SER A 2 8.27 -64.37 -11.66
CA SER A 2 7.91 -63.32 -10.70
C SER A 2 6.60 -63.69 -10.01
N LYS A 3 6.59 -63.69 -8.66
CA LYS A 3 5.36 -63.91 -7.88
C LYS A 3 4.39 -62.75 -8.12
N ALA A 4 3.13 -63.08 -8.40
CA ALA A 4 2.05 -62.11 -8.48
C ALA A 4 1.90 -61.37 -7.14
N PRO A 5 1.61 -60.05 -7.15
CA PRO A 5 1.45 -59.29 -5.93
C PRO A 5 0.25 -59.81 -5.11
N PRO A 6 0.35 -59.83 -3.77
CA PRO A 6 -0.75 -60.27 -2.91
C PRO A 6 -1.99 -59.38 -3.12
N GLN A 7 -3.16 -60.01 -3.20
CA GLN A 7 -4.44 -59.30 -3.29
C GLN A 7 -4.66 -58.49 -2.01
N LYS A 8 -4.97 -57.20 -2.14
CA LYS A 8 -5.21 -56.32 -1.00
C LYS A 8 -6.64 -56.48 -0.50
N ASP A 9 -6.80 -56.60 0.82
CA ASP A 9 -8.11 -56.66 1.47
C ASP A 9 -8.93 -55.40 1.17
N PRO A 10 -10.28 -55.50 1.17
CA PRO A 10 -11.16 -54.36 0.91
C PRO A 10 -10.95 -53.27 1.96
N THR A 11 -10.92 -52.02 1.49
CA THR A 11 -10.60 -50.86 2.34
C THR A 11 -11.69 -50.65 3.39
N ASN A 12 -11.29 -50.65 4.66
CA ASN A 12 -12.20 -50.40 5.78
C ASN A 12 -12.37 -48.90 6.00
N PHE A 13 -13.55 -48.37 5.69
CA PHE A 13 -13.87 -46.94 5.80
C PHE A 13 -13.73 -46.38 7.23
N VAL A 14 -13.96 -47.20 8.27
CA VAL A 14 -13.81 -46.76 9.66
C VAL A 14 -12.35 -46.45 9.97
N HIS A 15 -11.44 -47.30 9.49
CA HIS A 15 -10.00 -47.10 9.69
C HIS A 15 -9.50 -45.90 8.88
N GLN A 16 -9.99 -45.73 7.67
CA GLN A 16 -9.67 -44.57 6.84
C GLN A 16 -10.12 -43.25 7.49
N ASN A 17 -11.32 -43.22 8.07
CA ASN A 17 -11.83 -42.06 8.79
C ASN A 17 -11.03 -41.76 10.06
N ALA A 18 -10.56 -42.80 10.78
CA ALA A 18 -9.71 -42.63 11.95
C ALA A 18 -8.36 -41.98 11.57
N ILE A 19 -7.74 -42.43 10.48
CA ILE A 19 -6.51 -41.83 9.94
C ILE A 19 -6.76 -40.38 9.55
N HIS A 20 -7.85 -40.09 8.83
CA HIS A 20 -8.17 -38.74 8.39
C HIS A 20 -8.37 -37.77 9.57
N ARG A 21 -9.06 -38.22 10.63
CA ARG A 21 -9.24 -37.45 11.86
C ARG A 21 -7.91 -37.14 12.54
N GLU A 22 -7.02 -38.14 12.64
CA GLU A 22 -5.69 -37.94 13.21
C GLU A 22 -4.86 -36.94 12.39
N THR A 23 -4.92 -37.02 11.07
CA THR A 23 -4.25 -36.07 10.17
C THR A 23 -4.75 -34.65 10.37
N ILE A 24 -6.07 -34.43 10.36
CA ILE A 24 -6.66 -33.11 10.62
C ILE A 24 -6.22 -32.57 11.99
N LEU A 25 -6.21 -33.42 13.03
CA LEU A 25 -5.77 -33.01 14.36
C LEU A 25 -4.30 -32.60 14.38
N LYS A 26 -3.42 -33.31 13.67
CA LYS A 26 -1.98 -32.98 13.58
C LYS A 26 -1.75 -31.69 12.80
N GLU A 27 -2.48 -31.49 11.72
CA GLU A 27 -2.41 -30.29 10.88
C GLU A 27 -2.90 -29.05 11.63
N THR A 28 -4.02 -29.16 12.34
CA THR A 28 -4.62 -28.04 13.08
C THR A 28 -3.97 -27.79 14.44
N LYS A 29 -3.17 -28.74 14.98
CA LYS A 29 -2.54 -28.64 16.31
C LYS A 29 -1.78 -27.34 16.56
N HIS A 30 -1.13 -26.79 15.53
CA HIS A 30 -0.32 -25.57 15.63
C HIS A 30 -0.96 -24.37 14.92
N GLN A 31 -2.17 -24.53 14.36
CA GLN A 31 -2.87 -23.44 13.68
C GLN A 31 -3.42 -22.46 14.72
N LYS A 32 -2.67 -21.40 15.01
CA LYS A 32 -3.14 -20.27 15.82
C LYS A 32 -3.91 -19.30 14.94
N LEU A 33 -5.24 -19.36 14.97
CA LEU A 33 -6.10 -18.35 14.36
C LEU A 33 -6.19 -17.12 15.27
N TYR A 34 -5.54 -16.03 14.88
CA TYR A 34 -5.71 -14.73 15.53
C TYR A 34 -7.02 -14.09 15.05
N THR A 35 -8.11 -14.39 15.76
CA THR A 35 -9.45 -13.84 15.46
C THR A 35 -9.64 -12.41 15.99
N ASN A 36 -8.75 -11.94 16.85
CA ASN A 36 -8.78 -10.61 17.45
C ASN A 36 -7.57 -9.77 16.99
N TYR A 37 -7.33 -9.67 15.68
CA TYR A 37 -6.35 -8.70 15.17
C TYR A 37 -7.00 -7.32 15.05
N SER A 38 -6.43 -6.32 15.73
CA SER A 38 -6.75 -4.91 15.52
C SER A 38 -5.45 -4.11 15.48
N ILE A 39 -5.34 -3.21 14.51
CA ILE A 39 -4.16 -2.32 14.36
C ILE A 39 -4.05 -1.40 15.58
N ASN A 40 -5.19 -0.98 16.14
CA ASN A 40 -5.26 -0.19 17.36
C ASN A 40 -5.77 -1.07 18.53
N PRO A 41 -5.02 -1.19 19.65
CA PRO A 41 -5.46 -1.92 20.84
C PRO A 41 -6.69 -1.30 21.53
N TYR A 42 -6.93 -0.01 21.32
CA TYR A 42 -7.98 0.75 21.98
C TYR A 42 -9.26 0.91 21.15
N ASN A 43 -9.18 0.65 19.83
CA ASN A 43 -10.34 0.73 18.93
C ASN A 43 -10.41 -0.53 18.06
N LYS A 44 -11.43 -1.36 18.33
CA LYS A 44 -11.71 -2.54 17.52
C LYS A 44 -12.39 -2.11 16.23
N MET A 45 -11.66 -2.14 15.11
CA MET A 45 -12.28 -1.97 13.79
C MET A 45 -13.07 -3.23 13.46
N HIS A 46 -14.39 -3.14 13.49
CA HIS A 46 -15.25 -4.17 12.93
C HIS A 46 -15.19 -4.06 11.42
N ALA A 47 -14.67 -5.10 10.74
CA ALA A 47 -14.78 -5.21 9.29
C ALA A 47 -16.25 -5.43 8.93
N ILE A 48 -16.98 -4.34 8.69
CA ILE A 48 -18.34 -4.40 8.17
C ILE A 48 -18.20 -4.71 6.68
N THR A 49 -18.47 -5.95 6.30
CA THR A 49 -18.54 -6.32 4.89
C THR A 49 -19.79 -5.66 4.27
N GLY A 50 -19.66 -5.17 3.04
CA GLY A 50 -20.81 -4.68 2.25
C GLY A 50 -21.90 -5.75 2.12
N LYS A 51 -23.11 -5.34 1.73
CA LYS A 51 -24.21 -6.30 1.57
C LYS A 51 -23.86 -7.24 0.40
N PRO A 52 -24.05 -8.57 0.54
CA PRO A 52 -23.62 -9.54 -0.47
C PRO A 52 -24.25 -9.37 -1.85
N ASN A 53 -25.41 -8.69 -1.93
CA ASN A 53 -26.10 -8.38 -3.19
C ASN A 53 -26.05 -6.87 -3.52
N SER A 54 -25.15 -6.10 -2.89
CA SER A 54 -24.98 -4.68 -3.17
C SER A 54 -24.27 -4.53 -4.51
N MET A 55 -25.02 -4.25 -5.58
CA MET A 55 -24.42 -3.90 -6.88
C MET A 55 -23.76 -2.51 -6.84
N HIS A 56 -23.99 -1.73 -5.79
CA HIS A 56 -23.40 -0.41 -5.61
C HIS A 56 -21.93 -0.46 -5.12
N ASP A 57 -21.52 -1.56 -4.47
CA ASP A 57 -20.16 -1.75 -3.97
C ASP A 57 -19.23 -2.44 -5.00
N THR A 58 -19.77 -2.81 -6.17
CA THR A 58 -18.99 -3.32 -7.30
C THR A 58 -18.42 -2.16 -8.10
N ASP A 59 -17.16 -2.27 -8.57
CA ASP A 59 -16.42 -1.29 -9.39
C ASP A 59 -17.10 -0.89 -10.73
N GLU A 60 -18.31 -1.41 -11.00
CA GLU A 60 -19.10 -1.23 -12.22
C GLU A 60 -20.23 -0.19 -12.09
N GLY A 61 -20.28 0.56 -10.98
CA GLY A 61 -21.25 1.65 -10.81
C GLY A 61 -21.05 2.77 -11.84
N GLU A 62 -22.14 3.37 -12.32
CA GLU A 62 -22.10 4.57 -13.17
C GLU A 62 -21.42 5.72 -12.41
N GLU A 63 -20.34 6.27 -12.97
CA GLU A 63 -19.58 7.34 -12.31
C GLU A 63 -20.47 8.58 -12.13
N ASP A 64 -20.61 9.06 -10.89
CA ASP A 64 -21.34 10.30 -10.63
C ASP A 64 -20.61 11.49 -11.28
N GLU A 65 -21.17 12.01 -12.37
CA GLU A 65 -20.62 13.16 -13.09
C GLU A 65 -20.41 14.37 -12.18
N HIS A 66 -21.29 14.58 -11.20
CA HIS A 66 -21.18 15.69 -10.26
C HIS A 66 -19.93 15.51 -9.40
N PHE A 67 -19.73 14.31 -8.85
CA PHE A 67 -18.55 13.98 -8.05
C PHE A 67 -17.26 14.15 -8.86
N LEU A 68 -17.23 13.67 -10.12
CA LEU A 68 -16.09 13.89 -11.02
C LEU A 68 -15.80 15.37 -11.25
N LYS A 69 -16.84 16.20 -11.45
CA LYS A 69 -16.69 17.65 -11.62
C LYS A 69 -16.15 18.30 -10.34
N VAL A 70 -16.61 17.88 -9.17
CA VAL A 70 -16.12 18.36 -7.86
C VAL A 70 -14.64 17.98 -7.67
N ILE A 71 -14.25 16.74 -7.92
CA ILE A 71 -12.86 16.28 -7.82
C ILE A 71 -11.97 17.04 -8.81
N LYS A 72 -12.37 17.13 -10.08
CA LYS A 72 -11.62 17.88 -11.09
C LYS A 72 -11.44 19.33 -10.66
N ARG A 73 -12.49 19.97 -10.15
CA ARG A 73 -12.43 21.33 -9.62
C ARG A 73 -11.55 21.45 -8.38
N ALA A 74 -11.51 20.44 -7.50
CA ALA A 74 -10.64 20.42 -6.33
C ALA A 74 -9.16 20.33 -6.73
N HIS A 75 -8.82 19.56 -7.77
CA HIS A 75 -7.45 19.41 -8.27
C HIS A 75 -6.95 20.52 -9.19
N MET A 76 -7.83 21.40 -9.69
CA MET A 76 -7.36 22.55 -10.47
C MET A 76 -6.43 23.46 -9.64
N GLU A 77 -5.54 24.16 -10.33
CA GLU A 77 -4.67 25.17 -9.72
C GLU A 77 -5.50 26.38 -9.24
N PRO A 78 -5.14 27.04 -8.12
CA PRO A 78 -5.88 28.20 -7.59
C PRO A 78 -6.10 29.31 -8.62
N VAL A 79 -5.06 29.62 -9.41
CA VAL A 79 -5.08 30.64 -10.50
C VAL A 79 -6.09 30.31 -11.60
N ARG A 80 -6.42 29.03 -11.79
CA ARG A 80 -7.43 28.59 -12.77
C ARG A 80 -8.84 28.58 -12.18
N LYS A 81 -8.97 28.51 -10.84
CA LYS A 81 -10.27 28.51 -10.14
C LYS A 81 -10.80 29.92 -9.93
N ASN A 82 -9.94 30.82 -9.48
CA ASN A 82 -10.29 32.19 -9.11
C ASN A 82 -9.44 33.16 -9.93
N THR A 83 -10.00 34.33 -10.25
CA THR A 83 -9.28 35.38 -11.00
C THR A 83 -8.25 36.10 -10.13
N PHE A 84 -8.48 36.16 -8.82
CA PHE A 84 -7.65 36.83 -7.83
C PHE A 84 -7.51 35.96 -6.56
N PRO A 85 -6.39 36.06 -5.83
CA PRO A 85 -6.21 35.35 -4.57
C PRO A 85 -7.30 35.76 -3.58
N GLN A 86 -7.89 34.79 -2.87
CA GLN A 86 -8.95 35.05 -1.90
C GLN A 86 -8.40 35.24 -0.48
N THR A 87 -7.18 34.78 -0.23
CA THR A 87 -6.52 34.87 1.07
C THR A 87 -5.09 35.36 0.90
N GLU A 88 -4.53 35.97 1.96
CA GLU A 88 -3.13 36.45 1.97
C GLU A 88 -2.13 35.31 1.74
N ALA A 89 -2.45 34.11 2.24
CA ALA A 89 -1.63 32.93 2.02
C ALA A 89 -1.59 32.50 0.54
N GLU A 90 -2.69 32.70 -0.20
CA GLU A 90 -2.75 32.43 -1.64
C GLU A 90 -2.01 33.49 -2.47
N GLU A 91 -1.85 34.72 -1.97
CA GLU A 91 -1.06 35.75 -2.65
C GLU A 91 0.38 35.29 -2.86
N ILE A 92 0.92 34.57 -1.86
CA ILE A 92 2.24 33.96 -1.93
C ILE A 92 2.19 32.79 -2.94
N GLY A 93 2.85 32.99 -4.08
CA GLY A 93 2.90 31.98 -5.14
C GLY A 93 1.70 32.00 -6.08
N TRP A 94 0.86 33.04 -6.05
CA TRP A 94 -0.20 33.22 -7.05
C TRP A 94 0.36 33.32 -8.48
N ILE A 95 1.50 33.99 -8.63
CA ILE A 95 2.24 34.08 -9.90
C ILE A 95 3.49 33.20 -9.77
N THR A 96 3.37 31.94 -10.19
CA THR A 96 4.48 30.97 -10.13
C THR A 96 5.44 31.06 -11.31
N LYS A 97 4.99 31.63 -12.43
CA LYS A 97 5.81 31.74 -13.64
C LYS A 97 6.91 32.79 -13.41
N PRO A 98 8.20 32.41 -13.50
CA PRO A 98 9.29 33.37 -13.34
C PRO A 98 9.24 34.41 -14.46
N MET A 99 9.64 35.65 -14.16
CA MET A 99 9.72 36.72 -15.17
C MET A 99 10.79 36.44 -16.24
N ILE A 100 11.81 35.67 -15.88
CA ILE A 100 12.90 35.26 -16.76
C ILE A 100 12.84 33.73 -16.88
N ASP A 101 12.64 33.25 -18.10
CA ASP A 101 12.69 31.82 -18.38
C ASP A 101 14.11 31.30 -18.12
N THR A 102 14.25 30.40 -17.16
CA THR A 102 15.55 29.83 -16.79
C THR A 102 15.84 28.63 -17.67
N ASP A 103 16.71 28.80 -18.66
CA ASP A 103 17.19 27.70 -19.48
C ASP A 103 18.15 26.81 -18.66
N ARG A 104 17.68 25.63 -18.26
CA ARG A 104 18.48 24.63 -17.53
C ARG A 104 19.38 23.80 -18.45
N SER A 105 19.26 23.96 -19.78
CA SER A 105 20.11 23.29 -20.75
C SER A 105 21.45 24.01 -20.96
N ASP A 106 21.49 25.33 -20.77
CA ASP A 106 22.72 26.10 -20.92
C ASP A 106 23.68 25.87 -19.75
N ARG A 107 24.72 25.08 -20.01
CA ARG A 107 25.80 24.76 -19.08
C ARG A 107 26.64 25.96 -18.65
N ARG A 108 26.51 27.11 -19.31
CA ARG A 108 27.20 28.37 -18.95
C ARG A 108 26.50 29.12 -17.83
N LEU A 109 25.21 28.88 -17.63
CA LEU A 109 24.38 29.60 -16.66
C LEU A 109 23.80 28.64 -15.60
N TYR A 110 23.63 27.36 -15.92
CA TYR A 110 23.08 26.36 -15.02
C TYR A 110 24.16 25.55 -14.30
N PHE A 111 24.43 25.92 -13.04
CA PHE A 111 25.40 25.24 -12.16
C PHE A 111 24.72 24.62 -10.92
N PRO A 112 23.91 23.57 -11.08
CA PRO A 112 23.28 22.91 -9.94
C PRO A 112 24.36 22.25 -9.07
N ARG A 113 24.16 22.26 -7.75
CA ARG A 113 24.98 21.45 -6.85
C ARG A 113 24.70 19.97 -7.12
N GLN A 114 25.75 19.20 -7.34
CA GLN A 114 25.68 17.76 -7.59
C GLN A 114 26.41 17.02 -6.48
N ASN A 115 25.81 15.93 -5.99
CA ASN A 115 26.43 15.12 -4.96
C ASN A 115 27.45 14.18 -5.60
N SER A 116 28.70 14.24 -5.13
CA SER A 116 29.74 13.27 -5.50
C SER A 116 29.50 11.92 -4.80
N GLU A 117 30.16 10.86 -5.27
CA GLU A 117 30.13 9.54 -4.62
C GLU A 117 30.59 9.63 -3.16
N ILE A 118 31.63 10.44 -2.89
CA ILE A 118 32.14 10.68 -1.53
C ILE A 118 31.07 11.35 -0.67
N THR A 119 30.40 12.38 -1.18
CA THR A 119 29.34 13.08 -0.46
C THR A 119 28.17 12.14 -0.15
N LYS A 120 27.76 11.30 -1.12
CA LYS A 120 26.71 10.29 -0.92
C LYS A 120 27.10 9.24 0.13
N TYR A 121 28.35 8.79 0.10
CA TYR A 121 28.88 7.84 1.08
C TYR A 121 28.89 8.44 2.49
N MET A 122 29.36 9.68 2.64
CA MET A 122 29.37 10.36 3.93
C MET A 122 27.96 10.61 4.46
N ASP A 123 27.00 11.00 3.61
CA ASP A 123 25.59 11.12 4.00
C ASP A 123 25.02 9.78 4.51
N ALA A 124 25.35 8.67 3.86
CA ALA A 124 24.92 7.33 4.28
C ALA A 124 25.58 6.91 5.60
N LEU A 125 26.88 7.17 5.77
CA LEU A 125 27.60 6.91 7.01
C LEU A 125 27.01 7.70 8.18
N TRP A 126 26.70 8.99 7.99
CA TRP A 126 26.08 9.81 9.03
C TRP A 126 24.71 9.30 9.42
N ARG A 127 23.86 8.92 8.46
CA ARG A 127 22.56 8.30 8.76
C ARG A 127 22.71 7.01 9.56
N TYR A 128 23.68 6.17 9.22
CA TYR A 128 23.95 4.94 9.96
C TYR A 128 24.41 5.24 11.39
N LYS A 129 25.33 6.20 11.55
CA LYS A 129 25.83 6.64 12.85
C LYS A 129 24.69 7.14 13.76
N GLU A 130 23.83 8.03 13.27
CA GLU A 130 22.69 8.54 14.04
C GLU A 130 21.72 7.44 14.44
N GLN A 131 21.45 6.47 13.56
CA GLN A 131 20.61 5.32 13.89
C GLN A 131 21.23 4.45 14.98
N THR A 132 22.54 4.23 14.95
CA THR A 132 23.24 3.45 15.99
C THR A 132 23.31 4.17 17.33
N GLU A 133 23.45 5.50 17.33
CA GLU A 133 23.48 6.31 18.55
C GLU A 133 22.09 6.45 19.19
N ASN A 134 21.03 6.53 18.39
CA ASN A 134 19.64 6.61 18.90
C ASN A 134 19.08 5.27 19.41
N LEU A 135 19.76 4.15 19.13
CA LEU A 135 19.34 2.81 19.57
C LEU A 135 19.99 2.36 20.89
N ASN A 136 21.00 3.11 21.37
CA ASN A 136 21.67 2.91 22.65
C ASN A 136 21.15 3.89 23.70
#